data_AF-A0A445EUY8-F1
#
_entry.id   AF-A0A445EUY8-F1
#
_cell.length_a   1.000
_cell.length_b   1.000
_cell.length_c   1.000
_cell.angle_alpha   90.00
_cell.angle_beta   90.00
_cell.angle_gamma   90.00
#
_symmetry.space_group_name_H-M   'P 1'
#
loop_
_entity.id
_entity.type
_entity.pdbx_description
1 polymer ?
#
loop_
_entity_poly.entity_id
_entity_poly.type
_entity_poly.pdbx_seq_one_letter_code
_entity_poly.pdbx_strand_id
1 'polypeptide(L)'
;MKIVTYNVNGLRQRVAQFGSLRNLLNSFDADIICFQETKLRRQELTADLVMAPGYESFFSCSRSSQKGRTGYSGVITFCRVKLAFASGEVALPVSAEEGFTGLMGNSEACKVELPFLAEDIEEFSQDELLSVDSEGRCVITDHDHFVLFNVYGPRAGGDDEERIQFKQKFYQILQKRWESLLHMGRRIIVVGDLNIAPSAIDRCDAGPEFDNNE
;
A
#
# COMPACT_ATOMS: atom_id res chain seq x y z
N MET A 1 9.29 -8.54 16.58
CA MET A 1 8.42 -8.32 15.42
C MET A 1 9.30 -8.01 14.22
N LYS A 2 9.07 -8.67 13.08
CA LYS A 2 9.75 -8.43 11.81
C LYS A 2 8.74 -7.97 10.76
N ILE A 3 8.99 -6.82 10.15
CA ILE A 3 8.20 -6.26 9.04
C ILE A 3 9.08 -6.29 7.80
N VAL A 4 8.58 -6.88 6.72
CA VAL A 4 9.22 -6.88 5.41
C VAL A 4 8.38 -6.07 4.45
N THR A 5 9.05 -5.28 3.61
CA THR A 5 8.40 -4.59 2.50
C THR A 5 9.13 -4.94 1.21
N TYR A 6 8.37 -5.23 0.15
CA TYR A 6 8.93 -5.67 -1.13
C TYR A 6 8.01 -5.32 -2.31
N ASN A 7 8.50 -4.48 -3.21
CA ASN A 7 7.87 -4.33 -4.53
C ASN A 7 8.15 -5.61 -5.35
N VAL A 8 7.12 -6.43 -5.55
CA VAL A 8 7.25 -7.75 -6.19
C VAL A 8 7.29 -7.69 -7.71
N ASN A 9 6.91 -6.55 -8.31
CA ASN A 9 6.77 -6.36 -9.75
C ASN A 9 5.93 -7.49 -10.41
N GLY A 10 4.78 -7.83 -9.81
CA GLY A 10 3.88 -8.89 -10.23
C GLY A 10 3.92 -10.13 -9.32
N LEU A 11 2.87 -10.31 -8.52
CA LEU A 11 2.83 -11.36 -7.49
C LEU A 11 2.82 -12.78 -8.08
N ARG A 12 2.10 -13.01 -9.17
CA ARG A 12 1.97 -14.35 -9.80
C ARG A 12 3.32 -14.97 -10.14
N GLN A 13 4.22 -14.17 -10.71
CA GLN A 13 5.55 -14.63 -11.11
C GLN A 13 6.39 -15.02 -9.89
N ARG A 14 6.28 -14.24 -8.80
CA ARG A 14 6.98 -14.55 -7.54
C ARG A 14 6.42 -15.79 -6.87
N VAL A 15 5.10 -15.96 -6.82
CA VAL A 15 4.46 -17.18 -6.30
C VAL A 15 4.93 -18.42 -7.07
N ALA A 16 4.99 -18.35 -8.40
CA ALA A 16 5.48 -19.44 -9.24
C ALA A 16 6.96 -19.79 -8.96
N GLN A 17 7.83 -18.80 -8.76
CA GLN A 17 9.25 -19.01 -8.44
C GLN A 17 9.48 -19.78 -7.13
N PHE A 18 8.60 -19.58 -6.14
CA PHE A 18 8.66 -20.26 -4.84
C PHE A 18 7.74 -21.51 -4.78
N GLY A 19 7.06 -21.83 -5.87
CA GLY A 19 6.11 -22.93 -6.00
C GLY A 19 4.76 -22.72 -5.31
N SER A 20 4.67 -21.87 -4.29
CA SER A 20 3.40 -21.49 -3.65
C SER A 20 3.53 -20.15 -2.90
N LEU A 21 2.39 -19.49 -2.65
CA LEU A 21 2.34 -18.27 -1.86
C LEU A 21 2.86 -18.52 -0.44
N ARG A 22 2.49 -19.64 0.18
CA ARG A 22 2.95 -19.99 1.52
C ARG A 22 4.47 -20.11 1.61
N ASN A 23 5.11 -20.74 0.61
CA ASN A 23 6.56 -20.86 0.57
C ASN A 23 7.23 -19.50 0.40
N LEU A 24 6.69 -18.64 -0.46
CA LEU A 24 7.16 -17.26 -0.62
C LEU A 24 7.10 -16.51 0.71
N LEU A 25 5.95 -16.52 1.40
CA LEU A 25 5.78 -15.81 2.68
C LEU A 25 6.69 -16.37 3.77
N ASN A 26 6.80 -17.70 3.88
CA ASN A 26 7.67 -18.35 4.85
C ASN A 26 9.16 -18.05 4.62
N SER A 27 9.58 -17.84 3.36
CA SER A 27 10.99 -17.55 3.04
C SER A 27 11.52 -16.25 3.66
N PHE A 28 10.64 -15.28 3.92
CA PHE A 28 11.02 -14.02 4.57
C PHE A 28 11.17 -14.15 6.09
N ASP A 29 10.61 -15.21 6.68
CA ASP A 29 10.45 -15.38 8.12
C ASP A 29 10.01 -14.07 8.82
N ALA A 30 8.96 -13.40 8.33
CA ALA A 30 8.48 -12.14 8.90
C ALA A 30 7.09 -12.28 9.54
N ASP A 31 6.78 -11.40 10.49
CA ASP A 31 5.47 -11.33 11.14
C ASP A 31 4.48 -10.56 10.25
N ILE A 32 4.93 -9.49 9.58
CA ILE A 32 4.14 -8.71 8.62
C ILE A 32 4.93 -8.57 7.31
N ILE A 33 4.28 -8.81 6.18
CA ILE A 33 4.88 -8.74 4.84
C ILE A 33 4.03 -7.84 3.95
N CYS A 34 4.60 -6.74 3.50
CA CYS A 34 3.97 -5.75 2.65
C CYS A 34 4.49 -5.87 1.22
N PHE A 35 3.63 -6.30 0.30
CA PHE A 35 3.92 -6.34 -1.13
C PHE A 35 3.33 -5.15 -1.86
N GLN A 36 4.10 -4.59 -2.79
CA GLN A 36 3.70 -3.56 -3.74
C GLN A 36 3.79 -4.07 -5.17
N GLU A 37 3.06 -3.41 -6.07
CA GLU A 37 3.02 -3.75 -7.50
C GLU A 37 2.58 -5.20 -7.74
N THR A 38 1.54 -5.65 -7.05
CA THR A 38 1.05 -7.04 -7.17
C THR A 38 0.48 -7.36 -8.56
N LYS A 39 0.00 -6.34 -9.28
CA LYS A 39 -0.57 -6.41 -10.64
C LYS A 39 -1.77 -7.35 -10.73
N LEU A 40 -2.54 -7.45 -9.65
CA LEU A 40 -3.75 -8.25 -9.58
C LEU A 40 -4.99 -7.39 -9.77
N ARG A 41 -5.95 -7.89 -10.56
CA ARG A 41 -7.31 -7.33 -10.65
C ARG A 41 -8.21 -8.00 -9.61
N ARG A 42 -9.31 -7.33 -9.24
CA ARG A 42 -10.26 -7.89 -8.27
C ARG A 42 -10.89 -9.22 -8.75
N GLN A 43 -11.10 -9.39 -10.06
CA GLN A 43 -11.59 -10.65 -10.65
C GLN A 43 -10.53 -11.77 -10.68
N GLU A 44 -9.28 -11.41 -10.51
CA GLU A 44 -8.12 -12.30 -10.61
C GLU A 44 -7.62 -12.77 -9.23
N LEU A 45 -8.27 -12.34 -8.15
CA LEU A 45 -7.95 -12.73 -6.77
C LEU A 45 -8.42 -14.17 -6.52
N THR A 46 -7.60 -15.12 -6.97
CA THR A 46 -7.79 -16.54 -6.70
C THR A 46 -7.19 -16.88 -5.33
N ALA A 47 -7.77 -17.90 -4.67
CA ALA A 47 -7.40 -18.26 -3.29
C ALA A 47 -5.90 -18.57 -3.14
N ASP A 48 -5.25 -19.13 -4.16
CA ASP A 48 -3.81 -19.43 -4.18
C ASP A 48 -2.90 -18.19 -4.13
N LEU A 49 -3.43 -17.00 -4.44
CA LEU A 49 -2.68 -15.74 -4.48
C LEU A 49 -2.94 -14.82 -3.29
N VAL A 50 -4.04 -15.03 -2.57
CA VAL A 50 -4.43 -14.19 -1.43
C VAL A 50 -4.55 -14.97 -0.12
N MET A 51 -4.81 -16.27 -0.17
CA MET A 51 -4.94 -17.11 1.02
C MET A 51 -3.70 -17.99 1.19
N ALA A 52 -3.01 -17.82 2.32
CA ALA A 52 -1.94 -18.72 2.74
C ALA A 52 -2.22 -19.21 4.17
N PRO A 53 -2.27 -20.53 4.42
CA PRO A 53 -2.47 -21.04 5.77
C PRO A 53 -1.43 -20.48 6.75
N GLY A 54 -1.92 -19.88 7.84
CA GLY A 54 -1.10 -19.20 8.84
C GLY A 54 -0.83 -17.71 8.55
N TYR A 55 -1.52 -17.13 7.56
CA TYR A 55 -1.48 -15.69 7.28
C TYR A 55 -2.88 -15.16 6.98
N GLU A 56 -3.19 -13.97 7.49
CA GLU A 56 -4.29 -13.14 7.04
C GLU A 56 -3.79 -12.13 6.00
N SER A 57 -4.62 -11.76 5.03
CA SER A 57 -4.24 -10.86 3.94
C SER A 57 -5.19 -9.68 3.81
N PHE A 58 -4.63 -8.48 3.62
CA PHE A 58 -5.37 -7.24 3.40
C PHE A 58 -4.85 -6.61 2.12
N PHE A 59 -5.73 -6.28 1.17
CA PHE A 59 -5.32 -5.90 -0.16
C PHE A 59 -6.10 -4.71 -0.72
N SER A 60 -5.44 -3.97 -1.59
CA SER A 60 -6.07 -2.98 -2.45
C SER A 60 -5.67 -3.22 -3.88
N CYS A 61 -6.66 -3.23 -4.78
CA CYS A 61 -6.47 -3.45 -6.21
C CYS A 61 -6.86 -2.19 -6.96
N SER A 62 -6.17 -1.87 -8.05
CA SER A 62 -6.58 -0.77 -8.91
C SER A 62 -8.00 -1.00 -9.43
N ARG A 63 -8.87 -0.03 -9.15
CA ARG A 63 -10.24 0.07 -9.69
C ARG A 63 -10.27 0.90 -10.97
N SER A 64 -9.21 1.65 -11.24
CA SER A 64 -9.09 2.48 -12.42
C SER A 64 -8.89 1.64 -13.69
N SER A 65 -9.78 1.85 -14.66
CA SER A 65 -9.65 1.39 -16.05
C SER A 65 -9.09 2.49 -16.98
N GLN A 66 -8.76 3.66 -16.42
CA GLN A 66 -8.29 4.83 -17.17
C GLN A 66 -6.99 4.51 -17.92
N LYS A 67 -6.87 5.02 -19.15
CA LYS A 67 -5.71 4.87 -20.05
C LYS A 67 -5.28 3.41 -20.32
N GLY A 68 -6.21 2.44 -20.29
CA GLY A 68 -5.91 1.04 -20.61
C GLY A 68 -5.06 0.31 -19.55
N ARG A 69 -4.83 0.92 -18.39
CA ARG A 69 -4.00 0.40 -17.28
C ARG A 69 -4.75 -0.66 -16.48
N THR A 70 -5.11 -1.75 -17.13
CA THR A 70 -5.88 -2.84 -16.50
C THR A 70 -4.93 -3.83 -15.80
N GLY A 71 -5.06 -4.02 -14.48
CA GLY A 71 -4.13 -4.82 -13.68
C GLY A 71 -2.81 -4.10 -13.37
N TYR A 72 -2.81 -2.77 -13.36
CA TYR A 72 -1.69 -1.92 -12.96
C TYR A 72 -1.72 -1.68 -11.44
N SER A 73 -0.57 -1.52 -10.78
CA SER A 73 -0.46 -1.25 -9.33
C SER A 73 -0.87 -2.45 -8.44
N GLY A 74 -1.45 -2.20 -7.27
CA GLY A 74 -1.91 -3.18 -6.30
C GLY A 74 -0.94 -3.35 -5.14
N VAL A 75 -1.48 -3.40 -3.93
CA VAL A 75 -0.73 -3.64 -2.69
C VAL A 75 -1.41 -4.72 -1.85
N ILE A 76 -0.63 -5.53 -1.16
CA ILE A 76 -1.14 -6.56 -0.24
C ILE A 76 -0.27 -6.59 1.02
N THR A 77 -0.89 -6.62 2.18
CA THR A 77 -0.25 -6.84 3.47
C THR A 77 -0.66 -8.21 4.00
N PHE A 78 0.31 -9.07 4.26
CA PHE A 78 0.13 -10.36 4.91
C PHE A 78 0.58 -10.28 6.37
N CYS A 79 -0.26 -10.79 7.27
CA CYS A 79 -0.04 -10.81 8.70
C CYS A 79 -0.01 -12.25 9.19
N ARG A 80 1.11 -12.69 9.78
CA ARG A 80 1.27 -14.05 10.30
C ARG A 80 0.30 -14.30 11.45
N VAL A 81 -0.36 -15.46 11.42
CA VAL A 81 -1.23 -15.98 12.46
C VAL A 81 -0.54 -17.15 13.14
N LYS A 82 0.00 -16.93 14.33
CA LYS A 82 0.58 -17.97 15.19
C LYS A 82 -0.54 -18.67 15.97
N LEU A 83 -1.53 -17.92 16.45
CA LEU A 83 -2.67 -18.45 17.21
C LEU A 83 -3.91 -17.57 16.97
N ALA A 84 -4.87 -18.07 16.18
CA ALA A 84 -6.09 -17.35 15.80
C ALA A 84 -6.97 -16.86 16.98
N PHE A 85 -6.69 -17.28 18.22
CA PHE A 85 -7.46 -16.98 19.42
C PHE A 85 -6.63 -16.37 20.56
N ALA A 86 -5.36 -16.03 20.33
CA ALA A 86 -4.53 -15.40 21.36
C ALA A 86 -4.65 -13.88 21.27
N SER A 87 -5.21 -13.25 22.31
CA SER A 87 -5.44 -11.80 22.42
C SER A 87 -4.16 -10.93 22.49
N GLY A 88 -2.98 -11.49 22.26
CA GLY A 88 -1.68 -10.80 22.32
C GLY A 88 -0.85 -10.89 21.04
N GLU A 89 -1.45 -11.30 19.92
CA GLU A 89 -0.72 -11.42 18.65
C GLU A 89 -0.54 -10.06 17.98
N VAL A 90 0.62 -9.44 18.23
CA VAL A 90 1.02 -8.10 17.71
C VAL A 90 0.99 -7.98 16.18
N ALA A 91 0.98 -9.09 15.45
CA ALA A 91 0.99 -9.10 13.99
C ALA A 91 -0.41 -9.02 13.37
N LEU A 92 -1.46 -9.38 14.11
CA LEU A 92 -2.82 -9.38 13.60
C LEU A 92 -3.47 -8.01 13.85
N PRO A 93 -3.96 -7.33 12.80
CA PRO A 93 -4.54 -6.02 12.98
C PRO A 93 -5.96 -6.10 13.57
N VAL A 94 -6.30 -5.13 14.41
CA VAL A 94 -7.66 -4.91 14.94
C VAL A 94 -8.59 -4.34 13.88
N SER A 95 -8.05 -3.63 12.89
CA SER A 95 -8.81 -3.12 11.74
C SER A 95 -7.91 -2.92 10.52
N ALA A 96 -8.50 -2.92 9.33
CA ALA A 96 -7.80 -2.64 8.09
C ALA A 96 -8.66 -1.79 7.15
N GLU A 97 -8.01 -0.92 6.39
CA GLU A 97 -8.64 0.03 5.48
C GLU A 97 -8.00 -0.09 4.09
N GLU A 98 -8.84 -0.16 3.05
CA GLU A 98 -8.41 -0.02 1.67
C GLU A 98 -8.27 1.48 1.35
N GLY A 99 -7.13 1.90 0.79
CA GLY A 99 -6.85 3.31 0.59
C GLY A 99 -6.39 4.02 1.87
N PHE A 100 -6.43 5.34 1.85
CA PHE A 100 -6.04 6.19 2.98
C PHE A 100 -6.95 7.39 3.19
N THR A 101 -8.00 7.54 2.38
CA THR A 101 -8.95 8.66 2.49
C THR A 101 -10.21 8.33 3.30
N GLY A 102 -10.46 7.06 3.63
CA GLY A 102 -11.70 6.62 4.27
C GLY A 102 -12.85 6.33 3.32
N LEU A 103 -12.72 6.61 2.01
CA LEU A 103 -13.85 6.58 1.07
C LEU A 103 -14.06 5.24 0.33
N MET A 104 -13.12 4.31 0.42
CA MET A 104 -13.18 3.04 -0.34
C MET A 104 -14.03 1.93 0.32
N GLY A 105 -14.51 2.14 1.56
CA GLY A 105 -15.28 1.18 2.35
C GLY A 105 -16.80 1.21 2.11
N ASN A 106 -17.46 0.07 2.31
CA ASN A 106 -18.93 -0.03 2.19
C ASN A 106 -19.67 0.76 3.29
N SER A 107 -20.72 1.45 2.86
CA SER A 107 -21.53 2.51 3.50
C SER A 107 -22.17 2.23 4.89
N GLU A 108 -21.86 1.14 5.60
CA GLU A 108 -22.53 0.83 6.88
C GLU A 108 -21.62 0.57 8.09
N ALA A 109 -20.35 0.21 7.92
CA ALA A 109 -19.43 -0.03 9.05
C ALA A 109 -18.49 1.15 9.39
N CYS A 110 -18.35 2.12 8.47
CA CYS A 110 -17.45 3.27 8.60
C CYS A 110 -18.19 4.62 8.67
N LYS A 111 -19.39 4.64 9.29
CA LYS A 111 -19.97 5.89 9.83
C LYS A 111 -19.47 6.17 11.25
N VAL A 112 -18.32 5.61 11.64
CA VAL A 112 -17.54 6.24 12.70
C VAL A 112 -17.11 7.56 12.11
N GLU A 113 -17.55 8.66 12.70
CA GLU A 113 -17.04 10.02 12.43
C GLU A 113 -15.52 9.92 12.31
N LEU A 114 -15.00 9.84 11.08
CA LEU A 114 -13.57 9.77 10.85
C LEU A 114 -13.07 11.16 11.22
N PRO A 115 -12.30 11.32 12.32
CA PRO A 115 -11.82 12.63 12.76
C PRO A 115 -11.01 13.34 11.68
N PHE A 116 -10.50 12.56 10.73
CA PHE A 116 -9.79 12.99 9.54
C PHE A 116 -10.63 13.84 8.57
N LEU A 117 -11.93 13.62 8.42
CA LEU A 117 -12.74 14.24 7.36
C LEU A 117 -13.14 15.71 7.63
N ALA A 118 -13.12 16.17 8.89
CA ALA A 118 -13.83 17.40 9.26
C ALA A 118 -13.01 18.69 9.14
N GLU A 119 -11.70 18.69 9.41
CA GLU A 119 -10.90 19.93 9.39
C GLU A 119 -9.63 19.84 8.50
N ASP A 120 -9.03 18.65 8.33
CA ASP A 120 -7.71 18.54 7.69
C ASP A 120 -7.74 18.43 6.14
N ILE A 121 -8.89 18.07 5.54
CA ILE A 121 -9.03 17.72 4.11
C ILE A 121 -10.06 18.61 3.38
N GLU A 122 -10.60 19.65 4.00
CA GLU A 122 -11.60 20.54 3.35
C GLU A 122 -11.09 21.14 2.02
N GLU A 123 -9.77 21.18 1.82
CA GLU A 123 -9.12 21.66 0.60
C GLU A 123 -9.23 20.71 -0.61
N PHE A 124 -9.63 19.44 -0.43
CA PHE A 124 -9.76 18.47 -1.52
C PHE A 124 -11.22 18.08 -1.76
N SER A 125 -11.59 18.00 -3.03
CA SER A 125 -12.89 17.49 -3.43
C SER A 125 -12.99 15.97 -3.20
N GLN A 126 -14.20 15.46 -2.98
CA GLN A 126 -14.46 14.03 -2.83
C GLN A 126 -13.96 13.22 -4.05
N ASP A 127 -14.07 13.80 -5.25
CA ASP A 127 -13.56 13.17 -6.48
C ASP A 127 -12.04 13.05 -6.48
N GLU A 128 -11.31 14.03 -5.94
CA GLU A 128 -9.85 13.96 -5.80
C GLU A 128 -9.44 12.86 -4.82
N LEU A 129 -10.12 12.76 -3.68
CA LEU A 129 -9.89 11.73 -2.67
C LEU A 129 -10.16 10.33 -3.24
N LEU A 130 -11.27 10.15 -3.94
CA LEU A 130 -11.58 8.89 -4.63
C LEU A 130 -10.54 8.58 -5.71
N SER A 131 -10.05 9.60 -6.43
CA SER A 131 -9.08 9.40 -7.51
C SER A 131 -7.77 8.79 -7.00
N VAL A 132 -7.24 9.28 -5.87
CA VAL A 132 -5.95 8.82 -5.32
C VAL A 132 -6.04 7.39 -4.78
N ASP A 133 -7.18 7.03 -4.17
CA ASP A 133 -7.41 5.68 -3.65
C ASP A 133 -7.77 4.66 -4.76
N SER A 134 -8.35 5.11 -5.88
CA SER A 134 -8.79 4.23 -6.97
C SER A 134 -7.67 3.44 -7.66
N GLU A 135 -6.40 3.84 -7.51
CA GLU A 135 -5.25 3.15 -8.12
C GLU A 135 -4.70 1.99 -7.28
N GLY A 136 -5.32 1.68 -6.14
CA GLY A 136 -4.95 0.55 -5.30
C GLY A 136 -3.52 0.63 -4.78
N ARG A 137 -3.16 1.79 -4.24
CA ARG A 137 -1.79 2.16 -3.85
C ARG A 137 -1.51 2.12 -2.36
N CYS A 138 -2.54 1.92 -1.54
CA CYS A 138 -2.38 1.93 -0.10
C CYS A 138 -3.32 0.92 0.56
N VAL A 139 -2.79 0.24 1.57
CA VAL A 139 -3.58 -0.47 2.59
C VAL A 139 -3.05 -0.01 3.94
N ILE A 140 -3.96 0.33 4.84
CA ILE A 140 -3.65 0.65 6.23
C ILE A 140 -4.12 -0.51 7.10
N THR A 141 -3.27 -0.96 8.02
CA THR A 141 -3.62 -1.96 9.03
C THR A 141 -3.31 -1.39 10.42
N ASP A 142 -4.30 -1.36 11.31
CA ASP A 142 -4.15 -0.93 12.70
C ASP A 142 -3.88 -2.16 13.58
N HIS A 143 -2.75 -2.19 14.29
CA HIS A 143 -2.31 -3.28 15.17
C HIS A 143 -2.43 -2.92 16.65
N ASP A 144 -3.36 -2.03 17.00
CA ASP A 144 -3.57 -1.43 18.32
C ASP A 144 -2.41 -0.53 18.81
N HIS A 145 -1.20 -1.10 18.89
CA HIS A 145 0.02 -0.42 19.31
C HIS A 145 0.64 0.49 18.25
N PHE A 146 0.38 0.22 16.96
CA PHE A 146 0.83 1.02 15.83
C PHE A 146 -0.08 0.86 14.63
N VAL A 147 -0.07 1.85 13.75
CA VAL A 147 -0.74 1.85 12.45
C VAL A 147 0.31 1.68 11.37
N LEU A 148 0.14 0.69 10.51
CA LEU A 148 1.05 0.38 9.42
C LEU A 148 0.44 0.79 8.08
N PHE A 149 1.18 1.58 7.32
CA PHE A 149 0.88 1.96 5.95
C PHE A 149 1.74 1.14 4.99
N ASN A 150 1.09 0.39 4.11
CA ASN A 150 1.74 -0.25 2.97
C ASN A 150 1.46 0.57 1.71
N VAL A 151 2.47 1.32 1.23
CA VAL A 151 2.32 2.34 0.20
C VAL A 151 3.06 1.98 -1.09
N TYR A 152 2.39 2.15 -2.23
CA TYR A 152 2.99 2.16 -3.55
C TYR A 152 2.81 3.53 -4.22
N GLY A 153 3.82 4.36 -4.04
CA GLY A 153 3.92 5.70 -4.58
C GLY A 153 3.75 5.74 -6.09
N PRO A 154 3.01 6.73 -6.65
CA PRO A 154 2.90 6.87 -8.08
C PRO A 154 4.23 7.30 -8.72
N ARG A 155 4.61 6.60 -9.78
CA ARG A 155 5.66 7.04 -10.71
C ARG A 155 5.11 8.14 -11.65
N ALA A 156 5.93 9.14 -11.91
CA ALA A 156 5.71 10.18 -12.91
C ALA A 156 6.98 10.34 -13.75
N GLY A 157 6.83 10.40 -15.08
CA GLY A 157 7.93 10.78 -15.98
C GLY A 157 8.10 12.29 -16.01
N GLY A 158 9.25 12.79 -16.48
CA GLY A 158 9.54 14.23 -16.51
C GLY A 158 8.55 15.06 -17.34
N ASP A 159 8.01 14.46 -18.40
CA ASP A 159 7.13 15.15 -19.35
C ASP A 159 5.62 14.89 -19.09
N ASP A 160 5.28 14.14 -18.03
CA ASP A 160 3.89 13.77 -17.70
C ASP A 160 3.35 14.66 -16.57
N GLU A 161 3.00 15.90 -16.90
CA GLU A 161 2.50 16.90 -15.94
C GLU A 161 1.30 16.39 -15.13
N GLU A 162 0.35 15.70 -15.77
CA GLU A 162 -0.81 15.11 -15.09
C GLU A 162 -0.39 14.12 -14.00
N ARG A 163 0.60 13.24 -14.28
CA ARG A 163 1.11 12.29 -13.27
C ARG A 163 1.97 12.95 -12.22
N ILE A 164 2.68 14.02 -12.54
CA ILE A 164 3.42 14.80 -11.54
C ILE A 164 2.43 15.43 -10.55
N GLN A 165 1.37 16.07 -11.05
CA GLN A 165 0.31 16.65 -10.21
C GLN A 165 -0.40 15.57 -9.38
N PHE A 166 -0.73 14.43 -9.99
CA PHE A 166 -1.29 13.29 -9.25
C PHE A 166 -0.35 12.81 -8.14
N LYS A 167 0.95 12.70 -8.42
CA LYS A 167 1.95 12.31 -7.42
C LYS A 167 2.02 13.29 -6.26
N GLN A 168 2.02 14.59 -6.54
CA GLN A 168 2.02 15.62 -5.51
C GLN A 168 0.75 15.55 -4.64
N LYS A 169 -0.43 15.48 -5.24
CA LYS A 169 -1.71 15.34 -4.52
C LYS A 169 -1.74 14.08 -3.67
N PHE A 170 -1.30 12.95 -4.22
CA PHE A 170 -1.21 11.68 -3.50
C PHE A 170 -0.40 11.84 -2.20
N TYR A 171 0.80 12.43 -2.26
CA TYR A 171 1.64 12.62 -1.07
C TYR A 171 1.10 13.67 -0.11
N GLN A 172 0.48 14.74 -0.58
CA GLN A 172 -0.14 15.76 0.29
C GLN A 172 -1.29 15.17 1.12
N ILE A 173 -2.20 14.43 0.48
CA ILE A 173 -3.32 13.78 1.18
C ILE A 173 -2.81 12.68 2.11
N LEU A 174 -1.83 11.89 1.67
CA LEU A 174 -1.23 10.83 2.50
C LEU A 174 -0.53 11.43 3.73
N GLN A 175 0.14 12.57 3.56
CA GLN A 175 0.77 13.31 4.65
C GLN A 175 -0.24 13.75 5.70
N LYS A 176 -1.31 14.42 5.28
CA LYS A 176 -2.39 14.83 6.20
C LYS A 176 -2.98 13.64 6.94
N ARG A 177 -3.14 12.48 6.28
CA ARG A 177 -3.67 11.26 6.92
C ARG A 177 -2.81 10.79 8.08
N TRP A 178 -1.50 10.65 7.89
CA TRP A 178 -0.65 10.21 8.99
C TRP A 178 -0.46 11.31 10.03
N GLU A 179 -0.46 12.60 9.66
CA GLU A 179 -0.38 13.70 10.62
C GLU A 179 -1.58 13.71 11.55
N SER A 180 -2.79 13.55 11.01
CA SER A 180 -4.02 13.40 11.80
C SER A 180 -3.91 12.24 12.81
N LEU A 181 -3.38 11.09 12.39
CA LEU A 181 -3.14 9.94 13.29
C LEU A 181 -2.08 10.23 14.35
N LEU A 182 -1.00 10.96 14.03
CA LEU A 182 0.01 11.40 15.00
C LEU A 182 -0.59 12.34 16.05
N HIS A 183 -1.45 13.29 15.64
CA HIS A 183 -2.15 14.20 16.55
C HIS A 183 -3.09 13.45 17.51
N MET A 184 -3.70 12.35 17.07
CA MET A 184 -4.46 11.43 17.92
C MET A 184 -3.59 10.54 18.82
N GLY A 185 -2.27 10.75 18.83
CA GLY A 185 -1.32 9.99 19.67
C GLY A 185 -1.01 8.58 19.15
N ARG A 186 -1.40 8.25 17.91
CA ARG A 186 -1.09 6.95 17.30
C ARG A 186 0.39 6.88 16.89
N ARG A 187 0.96 5.68 16.95
CA ARG A 187 2.31 5.40 16.43
C ARG A 187 2.19 4.88 15.01
N ILE A 188 2.99 5.39 14.10
CA ILE A 188 2.84 5.10 12.68
C ILE A 188 4.12 4.49 12.12
N ILE A 189 3.96 3.47 11.28
CA ILE A 189 5.02 2.88 10.47
C ILE A 189 4.57 3.01 9.01
N VAL A 190 5.40 3.63 8.17
CA VAL A 190 5.16 3.71 6.73
C VAL A 190 6.22 2.89 6.02
N VAL A 191 5.78 1.94 5.21
CA VAL A 191 6.66 1.08 4.40
C VAL A 191 6.15 1.00 2.97
N GLY A 192 7.07 0.69 2.07
CA GLY A 192 6.73 0.43 0.67
C GLY A 192 7.68 1.10 -0.30
N ASP A 193 7.22 1.19 -1.54
CA ASP A 193 7.95 1.83 -2.63
C ASP A 193 7.39 3.24 -2.81
N LEU A 194 8.15 4.23 -2.36
CA LEU A 194 7.78 5.63 -2.47
C LEU A 194 8.12 6.24 -3.83
N ASN A 195 8.82 5.53 -4.73
CA ASN A 195 9.24 6.10 -6.03
C ASN A 195 9.93 7.49 -5.88
N ILE A 196 10.66 7.71 -4.80
CA ILE A 196 11.39 8.95 -4.47
C ILE A 196 12.74 8.54 -3.89
N ALA A 197 13.82 9.05 -4.50
CA ALA A 197 15.15 9.07 -3.90
C ALA A 197 15.30 10.41 -3.15
N PRO A 198 15.33 10.42 -1.80
CA PRO A 198 15.25 11.67 -1.04
C PRO A 198 16.54 12.49 -1.09
N SER A 199 17.70 11.83 -1.22
CA SER A 199 19.01 12.49 -1.28
C SER A 199 19.83 12.01 -2.47
N ALA A 200 20.88 12.75 -2.83
CA ALA A 200 21.79 12.38 -3.91
C ALA A 200 22.47 11.02 -3.67
N ILE A 201 22.75 10.66 -2.41
CA ILE A 201 23.32 9.35 -2.04
C ILE A 201 22.39 8.17 -2.35
N ASP A 202 21.08 8.41 -2.50
CA ASP A 202 20.08 7.37 -2.79
C ASP A 202 19.90 7.12 -4.29
N ARG A 203 20.71 7.76 -5.14
CA ARG A 203 20.71 7.58 -6.60
C ARG A 203 22.13 7.44 -7.13
N CYS A 204 22.27 6.77 -8.27
CA CYS A 204 23.54 6.77 -9.00
C CYS A 204 23.72 8.12 -9.69
N ASP A 205 24.94 8.65 -9.67
CA ASP A 205 25.31 9.77 -10.52
C ASP A 205 25.44 9.30 -11.96
N ALA A 206 24.91 10.08 -12.89
CA ALA A 206 25.17 9.86 -14.31
C ALA A 206 26.64 10.22 -14.59
N GLY A 207 27.43 9.22 -14.98
CA GLY A 207 28.78 9.48 -15.51
C GLY A 207 28.70 10.27 -16.82
N PRO A 208 29.80 10.90 -17.27
CA PRO A 208 29.83 11.69 -18.51
C PRO A 208 29.48 10.89 -19.78
N GLU A 209 29.48 9.55 -19.72
CA GLU A 209 29.08 8.67 -20.83
C GLU A 209 27.67 8.07 -20.68
N PHE A 210 26.88 8.49 -19.68
CA PHE A 210 25.55 7.91 -19.42
C PHE A 210 24.59 8.10 -20.60
N ASP A 211 24.73 9.19 -21.35
CA ASP A 211 23.95 9.48 -22.56
C ASP A 211 24.35 8.60 -23.77
N ASN A 212 25.47 7.84 -23.68
CA ASN A 212 26.00 6.99 -24.75
C ASN A 212 25.61 5.51 -24.60
N ASN A 213 24.72 5.16 -23.65
CA ASN A 213 24.23 3.78 -23.51
C ASN A 213 23.25 3.43 -24.65
N GLU A 214 23.80 3.04 -25.81
CA GLU A 214 23.13 2.24 -26.84
C GLU A 214 22.74 0.85 -26.32
#